data_AF-A0A932FXY5-F1
#
_entry.id   AF-A0A932FXY5-F1
#
_cell.length_a   1.000
_cell.length_b   1.000
_cell.length_c   1.000
_cell.angle_alpha   90.00
_cell.angle_beta   90.00
_cell.angle_gamma   90.00
#
_symmetry.space_group_name_H-M   'P 1'
#
loop_
_entity.id
_entity.type
_entity.pdbx_description
1 polymer ?
#
loop_
_entity_poly.entity_id
_entity_poly.type
_entity_poly.pdbx_seq_one_letter_code
_entity_poly.pdbx_strand_id
1 'polypeptide(L)'
;MRYVPKLLVVAAFGCVSGPYVYRPTEQVTASIRGYPAARYEVPPESPRGDVTLGSFGLTDVDAEGGRLRKRMLHVRLVASNDSDAAWSVDLRELVLVLPGGRETGPAFVNTDSTVVPVIGVATGQKRVIDLYYPLPRALRVEERLGGFELRWRVQTPGRVVAQRTPFERLEVDTRAYPTTSYSVALGWGPIWWYDPFFYPGVAFHYPIIIHHHHRSFSAPPPPAIRR
;
A
#
# COMPACT_ATOMS: atom_id res chain seq x y z
N MET A 1 4.16 58.50 -35.71
CA MET A 1 3.50 57.63 -34.71
C MET A 1 3.96 56.20 -34.94
N ARG A 2 4.75 55.62 -34.03
CA ARG A 2 5.23 54.22 -34.11
C ARG A 2 4.44 53.38 -33.10
N TYR A 3 3.74 52.36 -33.59
CA TYR A 3 2.96 51.42 -32.80
C TYR A 3 3.91 50.52 -31.98
N VAL A 4 3.71 50.47 -30.66
CA VAL A 4 4.39 49.53 -29.76
C VAL A 4 3.42 48.39 -29.48
N PRO A 5 3.69 47.14 -29.89
CA PRO A 5 2.82 46.03 -29.56
C PRO A 5 3.03 45.66 -28.08
N LYS A 6 1.95 45.71 -27.29
CA LYS A 6 1.93 45.16 -25.93
C LYS A 6 1.95 43.64 -26.02
N LEU A 7 3.10 43.04 -25.70
CA LEU A 7 3.24 41.60 -25.52
C LEU A 7 2.47 41.19 -24.25
N LEU A 8 1.41 40.43 -24.41
CA LEU A 8 0.62 39.87 -23.29
C LEU A 8 1.23 38.52 -22.90
N VAL A 9 1.95 38.48 -21.79
CA VAL A 9 2.52 37.24 -21.23
C VAL A 9 1.42 36.54 -20.42
N VAL A 10 0.88 35.44 -20.96
CA VAL A 10 -0.03 34.55 -20.21
C VAL A 10 0.84 33.62 -19.36
N ALA A 11 0.94 33.91 -18.06
CA ALA A 11 1.55 33.00 -17.10
C ALA A 11 0.58 31.84 -16.83
N ALA A 12 0.83 30.69 -17.47
CA ALA A 12 0.17 29.44 -17.11
C ALA A 12 0.72 28.99 -15.74
N PHE A 13 0.00 29.30 -14.66
CA PHE A 13 0.21 28.65 -13.37
C PHE A 13 -0.28 27.21 -13.47
N GLY A 14 0.57 26.31 -13.96
CA GLY A 14 0.40 24.89 -13.73
C GLY A 14 0.59 24.65 -12.23
N CYS A 15 -0.50 24.46 -11.49
CA CYS A 15 -0.44 23.89 -10.15
C CYS A 15 0.21 22.51 -10.27
N VAL A 16 1.50 22.43 -10.00
CA VAL A 16 2.17 21.17 -9.69
C VAL A 16 1.58 20.73 -8.36
N SER A 17 0.76 19.68 -8.39
CA SER A 17 0.27 19.04 -7.17
C SER A 17 1.47 18.56 -6.37
N GLY A 18 1.58 19.01 -5.12
CA GLY A 18 2.63 18.57 -4.22
C GLY A 18 2.57 17.06 -3.94
N PRO A 19 3.66 16.49 -3.42
CA PRO A 19 3.65 15.11 -2.95
C PRO A 19 2.63 14.97 -1.83
N TYR A 20 1.97 13.81 -1.78
CA TYR A 20 0.96 13.54 -0.78
C TYR A 20 1.13 12.14 -0.20
N VAL A 21 0.66 11.97 1.03
CA VAL A 21 0.55 10.68 1.71
C VAL A 21 -0.86 10.49 2.21
N TYR A 22 -1.26 9.24 2.43
CA TYR A 22 -2.49 8.94 3.16
C TYR A 22 -2.12 8.60 4.59
N ARG A 23 -2.61 9.40 5.52
CA ARG A 23 -2.39 9.23 6.96
C ARG A 23 -3.68 8.75 7.60
N PRO A 24 -3.65 7.77 8.51
CA PRO A 24 -4.80 7.54 9.37
C PRO A 24 -5.15 8.82 10.15
N THR A 25 -6.44 9.06 10.40
CA THR A 25 -6.89 10.21 11.19
C THR A 25 -7.16 9.85 12.65
N GLU A 26 -7.28 8.55 12.95
CA GLU A 26 -7.54 8.02 14.29
C GLU A 26 -6.45 7.02 14.69
N GLN A 27 -6.23 6.88 16.00
CA GLN A 27 -5.32 5.89 16.59
C GLN A 27 -3.87 5.92 16.05
N VAL A 28 -3.39 7.10 15.60
CA VAL A 28 -2.07 7.31 14.99
C VAL A 28 -0.95 7.25 16.03
N THR A 29 -0.64 6.04 16.51
CA THR A 29 0.31 5.80 17.60
C THR A 29 1.47 4.89 17.20
N ALA A 30 1.59 4.56 15.90
CA ALA A 30 2.66 3.73 15.36
C ALA A 30 3.19 4.25 14.01
N SER A 31 4.20 3.56 13.48
CA SER A 31 4.68 3.76 12.12
C SER A 31 5.01 2.44 11.45
N ILE A 32 4.86 2.39 10.12
CA ILE A 32 5.28 1.26 9.29
C ILE A 32 6.25 1.79 8.23
N ARG A 33 7.53 1.37 8.32
CA ARG A 33 8.60 1.83 7.42
C ARG A 33 8.68 3.36 7.28
N GLY A 34 8.46 4.08 8.39
CA GLY A 34 8.49 5.55 8.44
C GLY A 34 7.18 6.25 8.03
N TYR A 35 6.14 5.51 7.60
CA TYR A 35 4.81 6.06 7.36
C TYR A 35 3.98 6.02 8.66
N PRO A 36 3.21 7.08 9.00
CA PRO A 36 2.31 7.04 10.14
C PRO A 36 1.28 5.92 10.00
N ALA A 37 1.02 5.23 11.10
CA ALA A 37 0.13 4.09 11.13
C ALA A 37 -0.79 4.15 12.35
N ALA A 38 -2.02 3.67 12.16
CA ALA A 38 -2.96 3.45 13.24
C ALA A 38 -2.60 2.14 13.95
N ARG A 39 -2.63 2.12 15.28
CA ARG A 39 -2.43 0.90 16.08
C ARG A 39 -3.63 0.65 16.97
N TYR A 40 -4.15 -0.57 16.92
CA TYR A 40 -5.30 -1.02 17.69
C TYR A 40 -4.89 -2.21 18.55
N GLU A 41 -5.08 -2.11 19.85
CA GLU A 41 -4.91 -3.24 20.75
C GLU A 41 -6.02 -4.28 20.54
N VAL A 42 -5.66 -5.56 20.53
CA VAL A 42 -6.59 -6.66 20.23
C VAL A 42 -6.55 -7.73 21.33
N PRO A 43 -7.67 -8.00 22.02
CA PRO A 43 -8.86 -7.14 22.13
C PRO A 43 -8.58 -5.88 22.98
N PRO A 44 -9.32 -4.76 22.80
CA PRO A 44 -9.06 -3.49 23.50
C PRO A 44 -9.18 -3.53 25.04
N GLU A 45 -10.05 -4.36 25.62
CA GLU A 45 -10.24 -4.44 27.08
C GLU A 45 -9.16 -5.27 27.79
N SER A 46 -8.48 -6.15 27.07
CA SER A 46 -7.42 -7.00 27.60
C SER A 46 -6.45 -7.32 26.46
N PRO A 47 -5.57 -6.37 26.10
CA PRO A 47 -4.68 -6.49 24.95
C PRO A 47 -3.83 -7.76 25.01
N ARG A 48 -3.87 -8.55 23.94
CA ARG A 48 -3.04 -9.75 23.75
C ARG A 48 -2.31 -9.72 22.40
N GLY A 49 -1.99 -8.52 21.94
CA GLY A 49 -1.41 -8.24 20.64
C GLY A 49 -2.07 -7.01 20.02
N ASP A 50 -1.81 -6.77 18.74
CA ASP A 50 -2.30 -5.59 18.05
C ASP A 50 -2.52 -5.79 16.54
N VAL A 51 -3.25 -4.84 15.96
CA VAL A 51 -3.30 -4.60 14.53
C VAL A 51 -2.74 -3.20 14.25
N THR A 52 -1.75 -3.13 13.38
CA THR A 52 -1.18 -1.88 12.88
C THR A 52 -1.51 -1.69 11.40
N LEU A 53 -1.99 -0.49 11.03
CA LEU A 53 -2.50 -0.18 9.69
C LEU A 53 -1.89 1.12 9.15
N GLY A 54 -1.32 1.07 7.96
CA GLY A 54 -0.76 2.23 7.27
C GLY A 54 -0.98 2.17 5.77
N SER A 55 -0.84 3.30 5.08
CA SER A 55 -0.92 3.37 3.63
C SER A 55 0.39 3.89 3.04
N PHE A 56 0.78 3.30 1.91
CA PHE A 56 1.89 3.76 1.08
C PHE A 56 1.40 4.59 -0.12
N GLY A 57 0.11 4.91 -0.14
CA GLY A 57 -0.53 5.68 -1.20
C GLY A 57 -0.70 4.92 -2.50
N LEU A 58 -0.67 5.66 -3.61
CA LEU A 58 -0.97 5.11 -4.92
C LEU A 58 0.30 4.53 -5.55
N THR A 59 0.27 3.25 -5.85
CA THR A 59 1.37 2.55 -6.53
C THR A 59 0.90 1.92 -7.83
N ASP A 60 1.86 1.66 -8.71
CA ASP A 60 1.61 0.89 -9.92
C ASP A 60 1.95 -0.57 -9.67
N VAL A 61 0.98 -1.44 -9.92
CA VAL A 61 1.11 -2.89 -9.87
C VAL A 61 1.22 -3.42 -11.30
N ASP A 62 2.31 -4.11 -11.59
CA ASP A 62 2.58 -4.68 -12.90
C ASP A 62 2.04 -6.11 -12.97
N ALA A 63 0.84 -6.27 -13.55
CA ALA A 63 0.21 -7.56 -13.80
C ALA A 63 0.68 -8.21 -15.11
N GLU A 64 0.56 -9.54 -15.19
CA GLU A 64 0.84 -10.36 -16.38
C GLU A 64 2.26 -10.18 -16.95
N GLY A 65 3.29 -10.28 -16.09
CA GLY A 65 4.69 -10.14 -16.52
C GLY A 65 5.02 -8.75 -17.06
N GLY A 66 4.33 -7.70 -16.58
CA GLY A 66 4.58 -6.31 -16.97
C GLY A 66 3.73 -5.81 -18.14
N ARG A 67 2.83 -6.63 -18.69
CA ARG A 67 1.95 -6.22 -19.81
C ARG A 67 0.79 -5.33 -19.36
N LEU A 68 0.40 -5.40 -18.10
CA LEU A 68 -0.69 -4.62 -17.53
C LEU A 68 -0.23 -3.85 -16.29
N ARG A 69 0.10 -2.57 -16.46
CA ARG A 69 0.36 -1.66 -15.34
C ARG A 69 -0.95 -1.05 -14.84
N LYS A 70 -1.29 -1.27 -13.57
CA LYS A 70 -2.51 -0.72 -12.95
C LYS A 70 -2.17 0.10 -11.72
N ARG A 71 -2.65 1.35 -11.70
CA ARG A 71 -2.61 2.19 -10.51
C ARG A 71 -3.59 1.69 -9.46
N MET A 72 -3.08 1.41 -8.27
CA MET A 72 -3.82 0.86 -7.15
C MET A 72 -3.47 1.59 -5.86
N LEU A 73 -4.40 1.58 -4.90
CA LEU A 73 -4.13 2.06 -3.54
C LEU A 73 -3.47 0.92 -2.75
N HIS A 74 -2.33 1.21 -2.14
CA HIS A 74 -1.61 0.27 -1.30
C HIS A 74 -1.81 0.58 0.18
N VAL A 75 -2.36 -0.40 0.90
CA VAL A 75 -2.54 -0.40 2.34
C VAL A 75 -1.81 -1.61 2.91
N ARG A 76 -1.17 -1.46 4.07
CA ARG A 76 -0.56 -2.57 4.80
C ARG A 76 -1.23 -2.75 6.14
N LEU A 77 -1.69 -3.97 6.38
CA LEU A 77 -2.14 -4.46 7.67
C LEU A 77 -1.03 -5.33 8.26
N VAL A 78 -0.74 -5.12 9.54
CA VAL A 78 0.16 -5.95 10.32
C VAL A 78 -0.63 -6.47 11.52
N ALA A 79 -0.76 -7.78 11.65
CA ALA A 79 -1.38 -8.40 12.82
C ALA A 79 -0.30 -9.06 13.67
N SER A 80 -0.18 -8.67 14.94
CA SER A 80 0.74 -9.25 15.93
C SER A 80 -0.07 -9.96 17.00
N ASN A 81 0.17 -11.25 17.21
CA ASN A 81 -0.56 -12.07 18.19
C ASN A 81 0.37 -12.47 19.33
N ASP A 82 0.21 -11.84 20.49
CA ASP A 82 0.92 -12.15 21.73
C ASP A 82 0.04 -12.95 22.72
N SER A 83 -1.08 -13.51 22.23
CA SER A 83 -2.00 -14.33 23.01
C SER A 83 -1.59 -15.80 23.05
N ASP A 84 -2.24 -16.58 23.90
CA ASP A 84 -2.04 -18.02 24.06
C ASP A 84 -2.78 -18.88 23.01
N ALA A 85 -3.45 -18.25 22.04
CA ALA A 85 -4.19 -18.96 21.00
C ALA A 85 -4.11 -18.26 19.63
N ALA A 86 -4.29 -19.03 18.56
CA ALA A 86 -4.19 -18.50 17.19
C ALA A 86 -5.33 -17.53 16.87
N TRP A 87 -5.00 -16.49 16.10
CA TRP A 87 -5.98 -15.59 15.47
C TRP A 87 -6.10 -15.90 13.99
N SER A 88 -7.13 -15.36 13.36
CA SER A 88 -7.21 -15.34 11.91
C SER A 88 -7.69 -14.01 11.36
N VAL A 89 -7.31 -13.75 10.11
CA VAL A 89 -7.73 -12.60 9.31
C VAL A 89 -8.26 -13.15 7.99
N ASP A 90 -9.55 -12.94 7.72
CA ASP A 90 -10.14 -13.25 6.42
C ASP A 90 -9.94 -12.07 5.46
N LEU A 91 -9.16 -12.28 4.40
CA LEU A 91 -8.86 -11.25 3.39
C LEU A 91 -10.13 -10.67 2.72
N ARG A 92 -11.23 -11.45 2.69
CA ARG A 92 -12.51 -11.03 2.11
C ARG A 92 -13.25 -10.03 3.00
N GLU A 93 -12.90 -9.95 4.28
CA GLU A 93 -13.48 -8.99 5.23
C GLU A 93 -12.67 -7.68 5.32
N LEU A 94 -11.59 -7.55 4.53
CA LEU A 94 -10.77 -6.34 4.45
C LEU A 94 -11.30 -5.42 3.34
N VAL A 95 -12.30 -4.60 3.68
CA VAL A 95 -13.05 -3.80 2.71
C VAL A 95 -12.60 -2.35 2.72
N LEU A 96 -12.25 -1.83 1.55
CA LEU A 96 -12.00 -0.41 1.35
C LEU A 96 -13.32 0.31 1.02
N VAL A 97 -13.63 1.36 1.77
CA VAL A 97 -14.75 2.26 1.51
C VAL A 97 -14.22 3.56 0.92
N LEU A 98 -14.65 3.86 -0.30
CA LEU A 98 -14.27 5.04 -1.07
C LEU A 98 -15.28 6.20 -0.87
N PRO A 99 -14.91 7.43 -1.23
CA PRO A 99 -15.84 8.55 -1.26
C PRO A 99 -17.11 8.23 -2.05
N GLY A 100 -18.27 8.61 -1.50
CA GLY A 100 -19.58 8.23 -2.04
C GLY A 100 -20.08 6.85 -1.59
N GLY A 101 -19.41 6.20 -0.63
CA GLY A 101 -19.88 4.95 -0.01
C GLY A 101 -19.66 3.69 -0.83
N ARG A 102 -18.88 3.77 -1.92
CA ARG A 102 -18.57 2.60 -2.74
C ARG A 102 -17.53 1.72 -2.03
N GLU A 103 -17.83 0.44 -1.94
CA GLU A 103 -16.94 -0.56 -1.34
C GLU A 103 -16.17 -1.34 -2.40
N THR A 104 -14.95 -1.76 -2.06
CA THR A 104 -14.14 -2.67 -2.88
C THR A 104 -13.26 -3.55 -2.00
N GLY A 105 -13.13 -4.82 -2.36
CA GLY A 105 -12.14 -5.74 -1.79
C GLY A 105 -10.74 -5.53 -2.41
N PRO A 106 -9.69 -6.13 -1.81
CA PRO A 106 -8.35 -6.09 -2.37
C PRO A 106 -8.30 -6.95 -3.64
N ALA A 107 -7.79 -6.38 -4.74
CA ALA A 107 -7.59 -7.14 -5.97
C ALA A 107 -6.31 -7.98 -5.93
N PHE A 108 -5.28 -7.51 -5.21
CA PHE A 108 -4.08 -8.27 -4.95
C PHE A 108 -3.71 -8.21 -3.49
N VAL A 109 -3.18 -9.31 -2.99
CA VAL A 109 -2.62 -9.40 -1.64
C VAL A 109 -1.23 -10.04 -1.71
N ASN A 110 -0.26 -9.43 -1.04
CA ASN A 110 1.06 -9.99 -0.79
C ASN A 110 1.22 -10.22 0.71
N THR A 111 1.57 -11.45 1.08
CA THR A 111 1.70 -11.84 2.48
C THR A 111 2.76 -12.93 2.64
N ASP A 112 3.25 -13.08 3.86
CA ASP A 112 4.13 -14.15 4.29
C ASP A 112 3.37 -15.47 4.58
N SER A 113 2.04 -15.49 4.47
CA SER A 113 1.21 -16.70 4.63
C SER A 113 1.06 -17.52 3.35
N THR A 114 1.17 -18.85 3.46
CA THR A 114 0.88 -19.82 2.39
C THR A 114 -0.58 -20.20 2.27
N VAL A 115 -1.39 -19.88 3.28
CA VAL A 115 -2.80 -20.25 3.37
C VAL A 115 -3.64 -18.99 3.26
N VAL A 116 -4.51 -18.98 2.25
CA VAL A 116 -5.38 -17.87 1.84
C VAL A 116 -6.74 -18.44 1.37
N PRO A 117 -7.86 -17.71 1.48
CA PRO A 117 -8.00 -16.30 1.88
C PRO A 117 -8.02 -16.06 3.39
N VAL A 118 -8.01 -17.09 4.22
CA VAL A 118 -7.98 -16.96 5.68
C VAL A 118 -6.56 -17.13 6.18
N ILE A 119 -5.95 -16.03 6.62
CA ILE A 119 -4.58 -16.00 7.12
C ILE A 119 -4.58 -16.30 8.62
N GLY A 120 -3.87 -17.35 9.02
CA GLY A 120 -3.61 -17.65 10.42
C GLY A 120 -2.47 -16.81 10.99
N VAL A 121 -2.68 -16.26 12.18
CA VAL A 121 -1.65 -15.59 13.00
C VAL A 121 -1.45 -16.43 14.26
N ALA A 122 -0.45 -17.31 14.27
CA ALA A 122 -0.23 -18.16 15.44
C ALA A 122 0.27 -17.35 16.64
N THR A 123 0.25 -17.96 17.83
CA THR A 123 0.81 -17.38 19.05
C THR A 123 2.27 -16.95 18.87
N GLY A 124 2.59 -15.74 19.33
CA GLY A 124 3.91 -15.13 19.20
C GLY A 124 4.29 -14.73 17.77
N GLN A 125 3.37 -14.84 16.81
CA GLN A 125 3.64 -14.51 15.41
C GLN A 125 3.09 -13.15 15.02
N LYS A 126 3.73 -12.61 13.98
CA LYS A 126 3.31 -11.41 13.29
C LYS A 126 3.13 -11.73 11.80
N ARG A 127 2.02 -11.28 11.22
CA ARG A 127 1.73 -11.36 9.79
C ARG A 127 1.75 -9.98 9.16
N VAL A 128 2.37 -9.88 7.99
CA VAL A 128 2.37 -8.67 7.17
C VAL A 128 1.52 -8.94 5.94
N ILE A 129 0.53 -8.08 5.72
CA ILE A 129 -0.47 -8.24 4.67
C ILE A 129 -0.53 -6.92 3.90
N ASP A 130 0.05 -6.94 2.70
CA ASP A 130 -0.04 -5.84 1.75
C ASP A 130 -1.28 -6.02 0.87
N LEU A 131 -2.14 -5.02 0.87
CA LEU A 131 -3.43 -4.99 0.20
C LEU A 131 -3.39 -3.96 -0.92
N TYR A 132 -3.73 -4.37 -2.14
CA TYR A 132 -3.77 -3.51 -3.31
C TYR A 132 -5.21 -3.41 -3.82
N TYR A 133 -5.78 -2.22 -3.70
CA TYR A 133 -7.16 -1.96 -4.05
C TYR A 133 -7.26 -1.26 -5.42
N PRO A 134 -8.11 -1.77 -6.32
CA PRO A 134 -8.33 -1.14 -7.61
C PRO A 134 -9.08 0.19 -7.40
N LEU A 135 -8.59 1.25 -8.04
CA LEU A 135 -9.33 2.51 -8.05
C LEU A 135 -10.31 2.57 -9.23
N PRO A 136 -11.54 3.03 -8.99
CA PRO A 136 -12.51 3.35 -10.03
C PRO A 136 -11.96 4.29 -11.09
N ARG A 137 -12.38 4.14 -12.35
CA ARG A 137 -11.84 4.91 -13.49
C ARG A 137 -11.86 6.42 -13.24
N ALA A 138 -12.94 6.97 -12.68
CA ALA A 138 -13.04 8.39 -12.34
C ALA A 138 -11.91 8.86 -11.40
N LEU A 139 -11.64 8.10 -10.33
CA LEU A 139 -10.58 8.42 -9.36
C LEU A 139 -9.16 8.21 -9.90
N ARG A 140 -8.99 7.39 -10.94
CA ARG A 140 -7.71 7.21 -11.65
C ARG A 140 -7.37 8.37 -12.58
N VAL A 141 -8.39 8.98 -13.19
CA VAL A 141 -8.23 10.09 -14.15
C VAL A 141 -8.14 11.43 -13.42
N GLU A 142 -8.88 11.59 -12.31
CA GLU A 142 -8.94 12.85 -11.57
C GLU A 142 -7.87 12.96 -10.46
N GLU A 143 -7.16 11.87 -10.13
CA GLU A 143 -6.14 11.79 -9.05
C GLU A 143 -6.54 12.46 -7.71
N ARG A 144 -7.83 12.56 -7.42
CA ARG A 144 -8.40 13.32 -6.29
C ARG A 144 -9.06 12.41 -5.25
N LEU A 145 -8.42 11.30 -4.92
CA LEU A 145 -8.84 10.56 -3.73
C LEU A 145 -8.44 11.40 -2.50
N GLY A 146 -9.42 12.08 -1.90
CA GLY A 146 -9.19 12.94 -0.72
C GLY A 146 -9.02 12.15 0.59
N GLY A 147 -9.51 10.92 0.62
CA GLY A 147 -9.46 10.02 1.77
C GLY A 147 -10.24 8.75 1.49
N PHE A 148 -10.13 7.78 2.39
CA PHE A 148 -10.83 6.49 2.34
C PHE A 148 -10.93 5.89 3.74
N GLU A 149 -11.72 4.84 3.91
CA GLU A 149 -11.78 4.08 5.15
C GLU A 149 -11.45 2.61 4.85
N LEU A 150 -10.63 1.98 5.70
CA LEU A 150 -10.47 0.53 5.69
C LEU A 150 -11.30 -0.08 6.82
N ARG A 151 -12.25 -0.92 6.48
CA ARG A 151 -12.97 -1.80 7.40
C ARG A 151 -12.22 -3.12 7.51
N TRP A 152 -11.93 -3.55 8.73
CA TRP A 152 -11.13 -4.74 8.98
C TRP A 152 -11.67 -5.54 10.17
N ARG A 153 -11.35 -6.83 10.17
CA ARG A 153 -11.74 -7.78 11.21
C ARG A 153 -10.60 -8.73 11.54
N VAL A 154 -10.48 -9.07 12.81
CA VAL A 154 -9.63 -10.14 13.32
C VAL A 154 -10.48 -11.07 14.15
N GLN A 155 -10.46 -12.36 13.81
CA GLN A 155 -11.06 -13.41 14.60
C GLN A 155 -10.07 -13.84 15.69
N THR A 156 -10.44 -13.60 16.94
CA THR A 156 -9.75 -14.17 18.11
C THR A 156 -10.60 -15.32 18.69
N PRO A 157 -10.08 -16.19 19.56
CA PRO A 157 -10.86 -17.28 20.15
C PRO A 157 -12.07 -16.80 20.96
N GLY A 158 -11.95 -15.64 21.61
CA GLY A 158 -13.01 -15.11 22.47
C GLY A 158 -14.10 -14.34 21.71
N ARG A 159 -13.73 -13.69 20.60
CA ARG A 159 -14.65 -12.89 19.76
C ARG A 159 -14.01 -12.38 18.48
N VAL A 160 -14.85 -11.87 17.59
CA VAL A 160 -14.43 -11.03 16.47
C VAL A 160 -14.17 -9.60 16.96
N VAL A 161 -12.99 -9.06 16.64
CA VAL A 161 -12.70 -7.63 16.79
C VAL A 161 -12.85 -7.00 15.41
N ALA A 162 -13.81 -6.09 15.28
CA ALA A 162 -14.12 -5.38 14.04
C ALA A 162 -13.94 -3.88 14.24
N GLN A 163 -13.26 -3.22 13.32
CA GLN A 163 -12.93 -1.80 13.43
C GLN A 163 -12.90 -1.16 12.04
N ARG A 164 -12.81 0.16 12.03
CA ARG A 164 -12.63 0.98 10.84
C ARG A 164 -11.47 1.95 11.05
N THR A 165 -10.67 2.13 10.02
CA THR A 165 -9.54 3.07 10.03
C THR A 165 -9.75 4.11 8.93
N PRO A 166 -10.16 5.34 9.27
CA PRO A 166 -10.23 6.43 8.31
C PRO A 166 -8.83 6.95 7.95
N PHE A 167 -8.64 7.29 6.69
CA PHE A 167 -7.43 7.89 6.13
C PHE A 167 -7.77 9.19 5.40
N GLU A 168 -6.94 10.21 5.61
CA GLU A 168 -6.99 11.46 4.85
C GLU A 168 -5.74 11.62 3.99
N ARG A 169 -5.91 12.27 2.84
CA ARG A 169 -4.79 12.73 2.02
C ARG A 169 -4.21 13.99 2.65
N LEU A 170 -2.92 13.97 2.94
CA LEU A 170 -2.16 15.12 3.40
C LEU A 170 -1.12 15.49 2.35
N GLU A 171 -1.08 16.76 1.95
CA GLU A 171 0.05 17.31 1.21
C GLU A 171 1.25 17.45 2.14
N VAL A 172 2.41 16.96 1.70
CA VAL A 172 3.61 16.89 2.54
C VAL A 172 4.82 17.46 1.83
N ASP A 173 5.74 18.01 2.61
CA ASP A 173 7.11 18.27 2.16
C ASP A 173 7.86 16.93 2.04
N THR A 174 8.42 16.64 0.86
CA THR A 174 9.17 15.40 0.56
C THR A 174 10.33 15.15 1.50
N ARG A 175 10.85 16.17 2.20
CA ARG A 175 11.95 16.01 3.15
C ARG A 175 11.56 15.25 4.42
N ALA A 176 10.27 15.23 4.77
CA ALA A 176 9.78 14.60 5.98
C ALA A 176 9.23 13.17 5.77
N TYR A 177 9.04 12.75 4.52
CA TYR A 177 8.43 11.46 4.18
C TYR A 177 9.25 10.74 3.11
N PRO A 178 9.43 9.41 3.20
CA PRO A 178 10.09 8.65 2.14
C PRO A 178 9.20 8.59 0.89
N THR A 179 9.31 9.55 -0.03
CA THR A 179 8.51 9.62 -1.27
C THR A 179 9.04 8.71 -2.38
N THR A 180 9.44 7.50 -2.04
CA THR A 180 9.92 6.55 -3.04
C THR A 180 8.73 6.01 -3.82
N SER A 181 8.56 6.44 -5.06
CA SER A 181 7.71 5.71 -6.01
C SER A 181 8.39 4.39 -6.35
N TYR A 182 7.85 3.27 -5.89
CA TYR A 182 8.31 1.95 -6.31
C TYR A 182 7.19 1.28 -7.12
N SER A 183 7.55 0.70 -8.26
CA SER A 183 6.68 -0.22 -8.98
C SER A 183 6.76 -1.57 -8.28
N VAL A 184 5.61 -2.14 -7.93
CA VAL A 184 5.57 -3.51 -7.43
C VAL A 184 5.44 -4.42 -8.64
N ALA A 185 6.57 -4.95 -9.09
CA ALA A 185 6.56 -6.06 -10.03
C ALA A 185 5.96 -7.28 -9.32
N LEU A 186 4.96 -7.93 -9.94
CA LEU A 186 4.47 -9.24 -9.53
C LEU A 186 5.63 -10.25 -9.60
N GLY A 187 6.39 -10.37 -8.50
CA GLY A 187 7.65 -11.10 -8.46
C GLY A 187 8.47 -10.88 -7.19
N TRP A 188 8.19 -9.85 -6.38
CA TRP A 188 8.84 -9.65 -5.07
C TRP A 188 7.87 -9.91 -3.91
N GLY A 189 7.98 -11.11 -3.31
CA GLY A 189 7.17 -11.61 -2.18
C GLY A 189 6.88 -13.10 -2.35
N PRO A 190 6.87 -13.92 -1.28
CA PRO A 190 6.82 -15.36 -1.42
C PRO A 190 5.47 -15.86 -1.99
N ILE A 191 4.34 -15.17 -1.74
CA ILE A 191 2.99 -15.68 -2.04
C ILE A 191 2.02 -14.54 -2.39
N TRP A 192 1.24 -14.72 -3.46
CA TRP A 192 0.26 -13.77 -3.97
C TRP A 192 -1.15 -14.39 -3.97
N TRP A 193 -2.14 -13.68 -3.41
CA TRP A 193 -3.56 -14.05 -3.48
C TRP A 193 -4.35 -13.02 -4.30
N TYR A 194 -5.39 -13.50 -4.99
CA TYR A 194 -6.27 -12.73 -5.87
C TYR A 194 -7.73 -13.15 -5.64
N ASP A 195 -8.66 -12.18 -5.75
CA ASP A 195 -10.11 -12.40 -5.64
C ASP A 195 -10.69 -12.91 -6.98
N PRO A 196 -11.11 -14.18 -7.11
CA PRO A 196 -11.55 -14.79 -8.37
C PRO A 196 -12.75 -14.11 -9.05
N PHE A 197 -13.50 -13.25 -8.36
CA PHE A 197 -14.72 -12.64 -8.89
C PHE A 197 -14.50 -11.31 -9.64
N PHE A 198 -13.31 -10.70 -9.57
CA PHE A 198 -13.01 -9.42 -10.24
C PHE A 198 -12.37 -9.55 -11.65
N TYR A 199 -11.86 -10.73 -11.98
CA TYR A 199 -11.16 -11.15 -13.21
C TYR A 199 -11.22 -12.68 -13.41
N PRO A 200 -12.25 -13.23 -14.08
CA PRO A 200 -12.21 -14.61 -14.55
C PRO A 200 -11.17 -14.71 -15.70
N GLY A 201 -9.91 -15.02 -15.39
CA GLY A 201 -8.88 -15.17 -16.43
C GLY A 201 -7.42 -15.06 -16.00
N VAL A 202 -7.11 -14.65 -14.77
CA VAL A 202 -5.72 -14.58 -14.30
C VAL A 202 -5.35 -15.89 -13.58
N ALA A 203 -4.97 -16.91 -14.34
CA ALA A 203 -4.33 -18.11 -13.80
C ALA A 203 -2.85 -17.80 -13.52
N PHE A 204 -2.39 -18.04 -12.28
CA PHE A 204 -0.98 -17.84 -11.95
C PHE A 204 -0.13 -19.01 -12.47
N HIS A 205 0.96 -18.65 -13.14
CA HIS A 205 2.17 -19.47 -13.24
C HIS A 205 3.13 -19.03 -12.13
N TYR A 206 3.72 -20.00 -11.42
CA TYR A 206 4.80 -19.77 -10.46
C TYR A 206 5.94 -18.94 -11.11
N PRO A 207 6.54 -17.95 -10.43
CA PRO A 207 7.72 -17.29 -10.97
C PRO A 207 8.88 -18.29 -11.06
N ILE A 208 9.46 -18.43 -12.25
CA ILE A 208 10.83 -18.94 -12.39
C ILE A 208 11.75 -17.86 -11.81
N ILE A 209 12.53 -18.23 -10.80
CA ILE A 209 13.54 -17.37 -10.21
C ILE A 209 14.63 -17.12 -11.26
N ILE A 210 14.70 -15.90 -11.80
CA ILE A 210 15.86 -15.44 -12.56
C ILE A 210 16.61 -14.45 -11.68
N HIS A 211 17.75 -14.86 -11.15
CA HIS A 211 18.67 -13.98 -10.45
C HIS A 211 19.26 -12.95 -11.42
N HIS A 212 18.74 -11.73 -11.41
CA HIS A 212 19.46 -10.60 -12.01
C HIS A 212 20.53 -10.12 -11.02
N HIS A 213 21.75 -10.64 -11.17
CA HIS A 213 22.93 -10.02 -10.60
C HIS A 213 23.12 -8.64 -11.25
N HIS A 214 22.80 -7.56 -10.54
CA HIS A 214 23.33 -6.25 -10.91
C HIS A 214 24.84 -6.28 -10.68
N ARG A 215 25.61 -6.33 -11.78
CA ARG A 215 27.02 -5.95 -11.75
C ARG A 215 27.08 -4.46 -11.40
N SER A 216 27.57 -4.15 -10.22
CA SER A 216 28.03 -2.80 -9.88
C SER A 216 29.13 -2.41 -10.86
N PHE A 217 28.94 -1.35 -11.63
CA PHE A 217 30.03 -0.70 -12.31
C PHE A 217 30.89 0.00 -11.26
N SER A 218 32.04 -0.60 -10.92
CA SER A 218 33.09 0.08 -10.18
C SER A 218 33.60 1.26 -11.01
N ALA A 219 33.66 2.45 -10.40
CA ALA A 219 34.32 3.60 -11.01
C ALA A 219 35.78 3.25 -11.37
N PRO A 220 36.32 3.73 -12.50
CA PRO A 220 37.73 3.51 -12.83
C PRO A 220 38.63 4.20 -11.79
N PRO A 221 39.78 3.59 -11.42
CA PRO A 221 40.70 4.20 -10.47
C PRO A 221 41.34 5.48 -11.06
N PRO A 222 41.71 6.45 -10.20
CA PRO A 222 42.35 7.69 -10.65
C PRO A 222 43.73 7.44 -11.28
N PRO A 223 44.17 8.28 -12.22
CA PRO A 223 45.46 8.11 -12.90
C PRO A 223 46.63 8.32 -11.93
N ALA A 224 47.62 7.42 -12.00
CA ALA A 224 48.83 7.48 -11.18
C ALA A 224 49.74 8.65 -11.58
N ILE A 225 50.12 9.46 -10.60
CA ILE A 225 51.15 10.50 -10.72
C ILE A 225 52.51 9.79 -10.78
N ARG A 226 53.22 9.88 -11.91
CA ARG A 226 54.62 9.44 -12.03
C ARG A 226 55.53 10.42 -11.29
N ARG A 227 56.42 9.89 -10.45
CA ARG A 227 57.65 10.58 -10.04
C ARG A 227 58.77 10.20 -10.98
#